data_AF-A0A7W4E2M4-F1
#
_entry.id   AF-A0A7W4E2M4-F1
#
_cell.length_a   1.000
_cell.length_b   1.000
_cell.length_c   1.000
_cell.angle_alpha   90.00
_cell.angle_beta   90.00
_cell.angle_gamma   90.00
#
_symmetry.space_group_name_H-M   'P 1'
#
loop_
_entity.id
_entity.type
_entity.pdbx_description
1 polymer ?
#
loop_
_entity_poly.entity_id
_entity_poly.type
_entity_poly.pdbx_seq_one_letter_code
_entity_poly.pdbx_strand_id
1 'polypeptide(L)' 'MATKEQKEFAENFFNENPQIKVLYLNKRGEFFTDINYLTNSLLKDKDGKLEEYETIKRGAENQKQEAPGSENQQQEE' A
#
# COMPACT_ATOMS: atom_id res chain seq x y z
N MET A 1 -8.35 4.67 4.23
CA MET A 1 -8.82 4.72 2.82
C MET A 1 -8.51 6.11 2.32
N ALA A 2 -7.92 6.26 1.13
CA ALA A 2 -7.29 7.53 0.74
C ALA A 2 -8.29 8.69 0.67
N THR A 3 -7.92 9.83 1.25
CA THR A 3 -8.68 11.08 1.15
C THR A 3 -8.59 11.65 -0.27
N LYS A 4 -9.43 12.65 -0.57
CA LYS A 4 -9.37 13.35 -1.85
C LYS A 4 -8.00 13.99 -2.08
N GLU A 5 -7.47 14.68 -1.07
CA GLU A 5 -6.16 15.33 -1.13
C GLU A 5 -5.02 14.33 -1.37
N GLN A 6 -5.10 13.13 -0.77
CA GLN A 6 -4.13 12.07 -0.99
C GLN A 6 -4.17 11.51 -2.41
N LYS A 7 -5.36 11.45 -3.02
CA LYS A 7 -5.50 11.05 -4.43
C LYS A 7 -4.95 12.11 -5.36
N GLU A 8 -5.26 13.39 -5.12
CA GLU A 8 -4.72 14.51 -5.89
C GLU A 8 -3.19 14.58 -5.79
N PHE A 9 -2.63 14.35 -4.60
CA PHE A 9 -1.18 14.22 -4.41
C PHE A 9 -0.60 13.06 -5.22
N ALA A 10 -1.22 11.87 -5.15
CA ALA A 10 -0.74 10.69 -5.86
C ALA A 10 -0.77 10.91 -7.40
N GLU A 11 -1.81 11.55 -7.92
CA GLU A 11 -1.90 11.91 -9.34
C GLU A 11 -0.77 12.85 -9.77
N ASN A 12 -0.53 13.92 -9.00
CA ASN A 12 0.58 14.84 -9.26
C ASN A 12 1.94 14.12 -9.18
N PHE A 13 2.12 13.29 -8.16
CA PHE A 13 3.34 12.50 -7.99
C PHE A 13 3.61 11.58 -9.20
N PHE A 14 2.58 10.90 -9.74
CA PHE A 14 2.74 10.07 -10.93
C PHE A 14 3.05 10.87 -12.19
N ASN A 15 2.57 12.11 -12.29
CA ASN A 15 2.90 13.01 -13.40
C ASN A 15 4.36 13.46 -13.34
N GLU A 16 4.86 13.78 -12.15
CA GLU A 16 6.26 14.18 -11.92
C GLU A 16 7.24 13.00 -11.98
N ASN A 17 6.80 11.80 -11.60
CA ASN A 17 7.61 10.58 -11.54
C ASN A 17 7.01 9.48 -12.43
N PRO A 18 7.07 9.63 -13.77
CA PRO A 18 6.41 8.73 -14.71
C PRO A 18 6.89 7.27 -14.63
N GLN A 19 8.10 7.04 -14.08
CA GLN A 19 8.65 5.71 -13.83
C GLN A 19 7.92 4.96 -12.71
N ILE A 20 7.30 5.69 -11.78
CA ILE A 20 6.55 5.09 -10.67
C ILE A 20 5.13 4.79 -11.17
N LYS A 21 4.72 3.54 -11.03
CA LYS A 21 3.42 3.05 -11.51
C LYS A 21 2.42 2.77 -10.40
N VAL A 22 2.92 2.64 -9.17
CA VAL A 22 2.15 2.27 -7.99
C VAL A 22 2.65 3.06 -6.79
N LEU A 23 1.71 3.47 -5.95
CA LEU A 23 1.92 4.00 -4.62
C LEU A 23 1.11 3.17 -3.63
N TYR A 24 1.70 2.92 -2.48
CA TYR A 24 1.04 2.28 -1.35
C TYR A 24 0.83 3.32 -0.25
N LEU A 25 -0.36 3.36 0.33
CA LEU A 25 -0.75 4.30 1.36
C LEU A 25 -1.14 3.54 2.63
N ASN A 26 -0.43 3.79 3.72
CA ASN A 26 -0.80 3.20 5.02
C ASN A 26 -1.92 4.01 5.71
N LYS A 27 -2.47 3.47 6.83
CA LYS A 27 -3.51 4.17 7.62
C LYS A 27 -3.04 5.49 8.23
N ARG A 28 -1.74 5.70 8.37
CA ARG A 28 -1.12 6.93 8.91
C ARG A 28 -1.00 8.04 7.87
N GLY A 29 -1.29 7.75 6.60
CA GLY A 29 -1.23 8.73 5.52
C GLY A 29 0.15 8.85 4.85
N GLU A 30 1.05 7.90 5.08
CA GLU A 30 2.37 7.85 4.46
C GLU A 30 2.33 7.08 3.14
N PHE A 31 3.00 7.63 2.12
CA PHE A 31 3.14 7.01 0.80
C PHE A 31 4.44 6.23 0.67
N PHE A 32 4.36 5.09 0.02
CA PHE A 32 5.50 4.21 -0.27
C PHE A 32 5.48 3.83 -1.74
N THR A 33 6.64 3.77 -2.36
CA THR A 33 6.82 3.29 -3.76
C THR A 33 7.16 1.80 -3.83
N ASP A 34 7.44 1.17 -2.69
CA ASP A 34 7.86 -0.21 -2.56
C ASP A 34 7.07 -0.91 -1.44
N ILE A 35 6.53 -2.08 -1.76
CA ILE A 35 5.70 -2.86 -0.86
C ILE A 35 6.47 -3.36 0.37
N ASN A 36 7.76 -3.67 0.26
CA ASN A 36 8.56 -4.17 1.37
C ASN A 36 8.76 -3.07 2.43
N TYR A 37 8.99 -1.83 1.99
CA TYR A 37 9.09 -0.69 2.89
C TYR A 37 7.76 -0.38 3.57
N LEU A 38 6.65 -0.45 2.82
CA LEU A 38 5.31 -0.35 3.40
C LEU A 38 5.13 -1.42 4.48
N THR A 39 5.34 -2.70 4.16
CA THR A 39 5.13 -3.82 5.08
C THR A 39 5.96 -3.70 6.36
N ASN A 40 7.20 -3.24 6.26
CA ASN A 40 8.05 -2.97 7.43
C ASN A 40 7.56 -1.77 8.27
N SER A 41 6.77 -0.88 7.68
CA SER A 41 6.16 0.27 8.36
C SER A 41 4.78 -0.02 8.95
N LEU A 42 4.13 -1.12 8.58
CA LEU A 42 2.80 -1.48 9.09
C LEU A 42 2.90 -2.01 10.52
N LEU A 43 2.00 -1.56 11.39
CA LEU A 43 1.87 -2.15 12.71
C LEU A 43 1.14 -3.49 12.60
N LYS A 44 1.39 -4.34 13.58
CA LYS A 44 0.63 -5.58 13.78
C LYS A 44 -0.43 -5.35 14.85
N ASP A 45 -1.62 -5.86 14.63
CA ASP A 45 -2.66 -5.90 15.64
C ASP A 45 -2.37 -6.98 16.72
N LYS A 46 -3.27 -7.12 17.69
CA LYS A 46 -3.13 -8.06 18.80
C LYS A 46 -3.10 -9.53 18.36
N ASP A 47 -3.64 -9.82 17.18
CA ASP A 47 -3.69 -11.14 16.56
C ASP A 47 -2.50 -11.36 15.61
N GLY A 48 -1.58 -10.38 15.52
CA GLY A 48 -0.39 -10.45 14.69
C GLY A 48 -0.63 -10.11 13.21
N LYS A 49 -1.84 -9.65 12.84
CA LYS A 49 -2.16 -9.27 11.47
C LYS A 49 -1.67 -7.86 11.18
N LEU A 50 -1.16 -7.66 9.96
CA LEU A 50 -0.72 -6.35 9.50
C LEU A 50 -1.92 -5.41 9.30
N GLU A 51 -1.72 -4.14 9.59
CA GLU A 51 -2.70 -3.11 9.26
C GLU A 51 -3.01 -3.07 7.75
N GLU A 52 -4.26 -2.78 7.40
CA GLU A 52 -4.65 -2.56 6.00
C GLU A 52 -3.93 -1.36 5.40
N TYR A 53 -3.70 -1.42 4.09
CA TYR A 53 -3.19 -0.31 3.29
C TYR A 53 -4.00 -0.16 2.00
N GLU A 54 -3.76 0.91 1.26
CA GLU A 54 -4.40 1.15 -0.03
C GLU A 54 -3.35 1.17 -1.14
N THR A 55 -3.69 0.62 -2.31
CA THR A 55 -2.83 0.63 -3.49
C THR A 55 -3.41 1.57 -4.52
N ILE A 56 -2.66 2.62 -4.85
CA ILE A 56 -3.01 3.61 -5.87
C ILE A 56 -2.16 3.31 -7.09
N LYS A 57 -2.80 3.03 -8.23
CA LYS A 57 -2.11 2.74 -9.50
C LYS A 57 -2.29 3.88 -10.47
N ARG A 58 -1.25 4.17 -11.24
CA ARG A 58 -1.33 5.17 -12.31
C ARG A 58 -2.41 4.76 -13.33
N GLY A 59 -3.43 5.61 -13.49
CA GLY A 59 -4.47 5.45 -14.51
C GLY A 59 -5.47 4.31 -14.29
N ALA A 60 -5.58 3.75 -13.08
CA ALA A 60 -6.60 2.76 -12.74
C ALA A 60 -7.44 3.21 -11.53
N GLU A 61 -8.72 2.84 -11.50
CA GLU A 61 -9.58 3.00 -10.32
C GLU A 61 -8.95 2.31 -9.11
N ASN A 62 -8.79 3.07 -8.02
CA ASN A 62 -8.17 2.63 -6.78
C ASN A 62 -8.81 1.34 -6.24
N GLN A 63 -8.07 0.23 -6.25
CA GLN A 63 -8.51 -1.02 -5.65
C GLN A 63 -7.98 -1.12 -4.22
N LYS A 64 -8.88 -1.21 -3.25
CA LYS A 64 -8.54 -1.60 -1.88
C LYS A 64 -8.02 -3.03 -1.90
N GLN A 65 -6.82 -3.26 -1.39
CA GLN A 65 -6.26 -4.60 -1.23
C GLN A 65 -5.81 -4.76 0.22
N GLU A 66 -6.21 -5.86 0.84
CA GLU A 66 -5.71 -6.29 2.14
C GLU A 66 -4.25 -6.77 1.98
N ALA A 67 -3.44 -6.62 3.03
CA ALA A 67 -2.02 -6.94 2.95
C ALA A 67 -1.78 -8.42 2.55
N PRO A 68 -0.85 -8.73 1.62
CA PRO A 68 -0.47 -10.09 1.31
C PRO A 68 0.30 -10.64 2.52
N GLY A 69 -0.41 -11.37 3.37
CA GLY A 69 0.14 -11.85 4.63
C GLY A 69 -0.71 -12.90 5.34
N SER A 70 -1.55 -13.66 4.64
CA SER A 70 -2.21 -14.84 5.20
C SER A 70 -2.45 -15.91 4.13
N GLU A 71 -1.39 -16.35 3.45
CA GLU A 71 -1.45 -17.61 2.70
C GLU A 71 -0.12 -18.37 2.85
N ASN A 72 -0.19 -19.41 3.69
CA ASN A 72 0.66 -20.60 3.84
C ASN A 72 2.14 -20.54 3.40
N GLN A 73 3.03 -20.52 4.40
CA GLN A 73 4.30 -21.24 4.35
C GLN A 73 4.30 -22.32 5.44
N GLN A 74 3.72 -23.48 5.10
CA GLN A 74 4.06 -24.76 5.71
C GLN A 74 4.32 -25.73 4.57
N GLN A 75 5.59 -25.88 4.21
CA GLN A 75 6.12 -27.08 3.55
C GLN A 75 7.65 -27.11 3.71
N GLU A 76 8.06 -27.66 4.85
CA GLU A 76 9.31 -28.37 5.17
C GLU A 76 8.91 -29.08 6.48
N GLU A 77 8.89 -30.41 6.64
CA GLU A 77 9.69 -31.52 6.10
C GLU A 77 8.82 -32.73 5.70
#